data_AF-A0AAD6HW02-F1
#
_entry.id   AF-A0AAD6HW02-F1
#
_cell.length_a   1.000
_cell.length_b   1.000
_cell.length_c   1.000
_cell.angle_alpha   90.00
_cell.angle_beta   90.00
_cell.angle_gamma   90.00
#
_symmetry.space_group_name_H-M   'P 1'
#
loop_
_entity.id
_entity.type
_entity.pdbx_description
1 polymer ?
#
loop_
_entity_poly.entity_id
_entity_poly.type
_entity_poly.pdbx_seq_one_letter_code
_entity_poly.pdbx_strand_id
1 'polypeptide(L)'
;MPRATSAQSAARQKRQKNPNRCKPKSKGGCQKCKERRRRCDESRPSCQECLRKGFICPGYQKKPLEWRYVFQDGDHDLDGENSPPIEEESESLPILGNDPTVLGVEASHDNNNLLQELWNEANSTILDQLPEIDSSLGGMSIADSRSHDGTVFKATSHSDSLASLHRRLSNTAIPSFLIHMPAILVQYYFDFVCKAWSSFDSPLNPFRLIVSRLWSQNAAIYYAIQSMAAASLANDFPGMRAIGIQTQQQAIACLRNNPRIGSLHRDDHDDEFFLALLMIGLTTAWHNAADLGLEYLKEAKDYLVSQQQMCHNPESTFSKQYPLFQQCLLYWNMMAAFVAEDSLLLNEEKVLERPDTEMSVYLVDGQALPHPWTGPLSKSISLFYQTAKLVRAVRISYRTRGEDLDVTNIDFNFLVEEIDQHQTAERLEEEMLFTGISSYCGPVDIGDTDTPPSHFITLAEAYRCTALLQIYHVCPGILEERLQAEKTCSQEPSVLFTLLFGAKSSPPSVEEARRILALHIVSLLDQIPPTSGTRCMHPVVLTCISSDLVFSNESLFGPAANAIACLSSLDVEIAQARRKVSTWLSELTLILPKLRLQRMSRIVHETWAKADAGLGDFWLDIMLEHNLETMMG
;
A
#
# COMPACT_ATOMS: atom_id res chain seq x y z
N MET A 1 -24.69 -57.85 63.92
CA MET A 1 -23.73 -56.81 63.52
C MET A 1 -22.39 -57.50 63.29
N PRO A 2 -21.66 -57.29 62.18
CA PRO A 2 -21.76 -56.19 61.22
C PRO A 2 -22.08 -56.62 59.77
N ARG A 3 -22.43 -55.62 58.97
CA ARG A 3 -22.83 -55.62 57.56
C ARG A 3 -21.65 -55.88 56.62
N ALA A 4 -21.87 -56.70 55.59
CA ALA A 4 -21.17 -56.62 54.31
C ALA A 4 -22.21 -56.70 53.20
N THR A 5 -22.29 -55.65 52.39
CA THR A 5 -23.21 -55.49 51.25
C THR A 5 -22.74 -56.34 50.08
N SER A 6 -23.58 -57.29 49.64
CA SER A 6 -23.41 -58.07 48.42
C SER A 6 -24.18 -57.41 47.27
N ALA A 7 -23.47 -56.93 46.25
CA ALA A 7 -24.06 -56.60 44.95
C ALA A 7 -23.70 -57.71 43.96
N GLN A 8 -24.70 -58.49 43.58
CA GLN A 8 -24.59 -59.60 42.63
C GLN A 8 -24.42 -59.10 41.19
N SER A 9 -23.56 -59.81 40.49
CA SER A 9 -23.32 -59.78 39.06
C SER A 9 -24.53 -60.26 38.26
N ALA A 10 -24.90 -59.53 37.20
CA ALA A 10 -25.85 -60.01 36.20
C ALA A 10 -25.24 -59.91 34.80
N ALA A 11 -25.01 -61.07 34.20
CA ALA A 11 -24.50 -61.24 32.85
C ALA A 11 -25.60 -61.02 31.79
N ARG A 12 -25.24 -60.23 30.78
CA ARG A 12 -25.64 -60.24 29.35
C ARG A 12 -26.86 -61.09 28.92
N GLN A 13 -27.85 -60.42 28.32
CA GLN A 13 -28.56 -60.91 27.14
C GLN A 13 -28.48 -59.87 26.01
N LYS A 14 -27.89 -60.26 24.88
CA LYS A 14 -27.81 -59.46 23.65
C LYS A 14 -29.21 -59.35 23.03
N ARG A 15 -29.81 -58.16 23.04
CA ARG A 15 -30.94 -57.84 22.17
C ARG A 15 -30.47 -57.82 20.71
N GLN A 16 -31.05 -58.67 19.88
CA GLN A 16 -30.87 -58.66 18.42
C GLN A 16 -31.27 -57.30 17.85
N LYS A 17 -30.36 -56.67 17.10
CA LYS A 17 -30.64 -55.43 16.36
C LYS A 17 -31.51 -55.77 15.14
N ASN A 18 -32.69 -55.18 15.10
CA ASN A 18 -33.60 -55.18 13.96
C ASN A 18 -32.88 -54.56 12.73
N PRO A 19 -32.79 -55.23 11.56
CA PRO A 19 -31.97 -54.76 10.42
C PRO A 19 -32.52 -53.50 9.72
N ASN A 20 -33.65 -52.96 10.16
CA ASN A 20 -34.32 -51.81 9.53
C ASN A 20 -34.03 -50.44 10.19
N ARG A 21 -32.94 -50.29 10.96
CA ARG A 21 -32.58 -48.97 11.52
C ARG A 21 -31.91 -48.08 10.46
N CYS A 22 -32.73 -47.20 9.89
CA CYS A 22 -32.46 -46.02 9.07
C CYS A 22 -30.99 -45.62 8.86
N LYS A 23 -30.47 -45.87 7.65
CA LYS A 23 -29.35 -45.11 7.09
C LYS A 23 -29.86 -43.77 6.54
N PRO A 24 -29.07 -42.68 6.61
CA PRO A 24 -29.51 -41.36 6.15
C PRO A 24 -29.93 -41.37 4.68
N LYS A 25 -30.97 -40.59 4.37
CA LYS A 25 -31.47 -40.38 3.01
C LYS A 25 -30.42 -39.63 2.19
N SER A 26 -30.21 -40.06 0.95
CA SER A 26 -29.24 -39.51 0.00
C SER A 26 -29.61 -38.06 -0.34
N LYS A 27 -28.80 -37.07 0.09
CA LYS A 27 -29.06 -35.62 -0.12
C LYS A 27 -29.16 -35.29 -1.62
N GLY A 28 -28.40 -35.98 -2.47
CA GLY A 28 -28.32 -35.77 -3.91
C GLY A 28 -29.21 -36.68 -4.77
N GLY A 29 -30.15 -37.43 -4.19
CA GLY A 29 -30.95 -38.40 -4.97
C GLY A 29 -31.71 -37.79 -6.17
N CYS A 30 -31.91 -38.58 -7.24
CA CYS A 30 -32.64 -38.13 -8.43
C CYS A 30 -34.11 -37.82 -8.10
N GLN A 31 -34.74 -36.99 -8.93
CA GLN A 31 -36.09 -36.47 -8.67
C GLN A 31 -37.14 -37.60 -8.55
N LYS A 32 -37.04 -38.62 -9.41
CA LYS A 32 -37.94 -39.79 -9.40
C LYS A 32 -37.87 -40.58 -8.10
N CYS A 33 -36.67 -40.78 -7.56
CA CYS A 33 -36.47 -41.49 -6.28
C CYS A 33 -36.92 -40.64 -5.09
N LYS A 34 -36.72 -39.31 -5.16
CA LYS A 34 -37.20 -38.35 -4.15
C LYS A 34 -38.73 -38.32 -4.09
N GLU A 35 -39.41 -38.18 -5.22
CA GLU A 35 -40.89 -38.21 -5.32
C GLU A 35 -41.47 -39.49 -4.71
N ARG A 36 -40.84 -40.63 -5.03
CA ARG A 36 -41.29 -41.94 -4.55
C ARG A 36 -40.83 -42.28 -3.14
N ARG A 37 -40.11 -41.36 -2.47
CA ARG A 37 -39.56 -41.53 -1.12
C ARG A 37 -38.71 -42.79 -0.96
N ARG A 38 -37.97 -43.16 -2.02
CA ARG A 38 -37.06 -44.30 -2.06
C ARG A 38 -35.61 -43.83 -2.07
N ARG A 39 -34.70 -44.73 -1.68
CA ARG A 39 -33.27 -44.43 -1.65
C ARG A 39 -32.71 -44.43 -3.07
N CYS A 40 -31.99 -43.37 -3.44
CA CYS A 40 -31.26 -43.29 -4.70
C CYS A 40 -29.82 -43.71 -4.46
N ASP A 41 -29.24 -44.43 -5.42
CA ASP A 41 -27.85 -44.88 -5.46
C ASP A 41 -26.89 -43.84 -6.08
N GLU A 42 -27.41 -42.69 -6.52
CA GLU A 42 -26.65 -41.53 -7.03
C GLU A 42 -25.73 -41.80 -8.25
N SER A 43 -25.87 -42.95 -8.92
CA SER A 43 -25.10 -43.30 -10.12
C SER A 43 -25.47 -42.44 -11.34
N ARG A 44 -24.46 -41.94 -12.06
CA ARG A 44 -24.62 -41.13 -13.28
C ARG A 44 -24.35 -41.98 -14.54
N PRO A 45 -25.05 -41.76 -15.66
CA PRO A 45 -26.07 -40.72 -15.91
C PRO A 45 -27.48 -41.03 -15.36
N SER A 46 -27.74 -42.27 -14.95
CA SER A 46 -29.05 -42.73 -14.47
C SER A 46 -28.93 -43.67 -13.27
N CYS A 47 -29.81 -43.50 -12.28
CA CYS A 47 -29.81 -44.30 -11.05
C CYS A 47 -30.14 -45.79 -11.31
N GLN A 48 -29.41 -46.71 -10.69
CA GLN A 48 -29.66 -48.15 -10.87
C GLN A 48 -31.01 -48.58 -10.33
N GLU A 49 -31.52 -47.93 -9.28
CA GLU A 49 -32.86 -48.27 -8.76
C GLU A 49 -33.98 -47.87 -9.75
N CYS A 50 -33.74 -46.84 -10.56
CA CYS A 50 -34.61 -46.38 -11.63
C CYS A 50 -34.58 -47.38 -12.80
N LEU A 51 -33.37 -47.77 -13.22
CA LEU A 51 -33.14 -48.75 -14.30
C LEU A 51 -33.75 -50.11 -13.97
N ARG A 52 -33.47 -50.63 -12.78
CA ARG A 52 -33.94 -51.97 -12.33
C ARG A 52 -35.46 -52.07 -12.27
N LYS A 53 -36.15 -50.95 -12.09
CA LYS A 53 -37.62 -50.88 -12.01
C LYS A 53 -38.28 -50.39 -13.29
N GLY A 54 -37.51 -50.19 -14.36
CA GLY A 54 -38.03 -49.74 -15.65
C GLY A 54 -38.52 -48.29 -15.67
N PHE A 55 -38.03 -47.43 -14.77
CA PHE A 55 -38.35 -46.01 -14.79
C PHE A 55 -37.25 -45.22 -15.50
N ILE A 56 -37.65 -44.29 -16.37
CA ILE A 56 -36.75 -43.29 -16.96
C ILE A 56 -36.26 -42.36 -15.83
N CYS A 57 -34.94 -42.37 -15.60
CA CYS A 57 -34.29 -41.51 -14.61
C CYS A 57 -34.08 -40.11 -15.21
N PRO A 58 -34.59 -39.03 -14.59
CA PRO A 58 -34.43 -37.66 -15.09
C PRO A 58 -33.02 -37.08 -14.89
N GLY A 59 -32.06 -37.88 -14.40
CA GLY A 59 -30.73 -37.44 -14.01
C GLY A 59 -30.71 -36.62 -12.71
N TYR A 60 -29.62 -35.88 -12.51
CA TYR A 60 -29.35 -35.06 -11.33
C TYR A 60 -29.26 -33.59 -11.75
N GLN A 61 -30.40 -32.93 -11.91
CA GLN A 61 -30.43 -31.50 -12.24
C GLN A 61 -29.96 -30.68 -11.03
N LYS A 62 -28.94 -29.83 -11.23
CA LYS A 62 -28.61 -28.76 -10.26
C LYS A 62 -29.78 -27.77 -10.31
N LYS A 63 -30.47 -27.55 -9.19
CA LYS A 63 -31.45 -26.45 -9.13
C LYS A 63 -30.70 -25.14 -9.42
N PRO A 64 -31.18 -24.29 -10.34
CA PRO A 64 -30.70 -22.92 -10.41
C PRO A 64 -30.99 -22.24 -9.07
N LEU A 65 -30.03 -21.49 -8.55
CA LEU A 65 -30.17 -20.72 -7.32
C LEU A 65 -31.18 -19.60 -7.57
N GLU A 66 -32.28 -19.60 -6.82
CA GLU A 66 -33.29 -18.55 -6.84
C GLU A 66 -33.06 -17.67 -5.61
N TRP A 67 -32.66 -16.41 -5.83
CA TRP A 67 -32.46 -15.44 -4.76
C TRP A 67 -33.82 -14.96 -4.27
N ARG A 68 -34.09 -15.10 -2.97
CA ARG A 68 -35.28 -14.57 -2.31
C ARG A 68 -34.84 -13.49 -1.33
N TYR A 69 -35.23 -12.25 -1.62
CA TYR A 69 -35.03 -11.12 -0.72
C TYR A 69 -35.95 -11.29 0.50
N VAL A 70 -35.37 -11.24 1.70
CA VAL A 70 -36.11 -11.21 2.96
C VAL A 70 -35.80 -9.86 3.60
N PHE A 71 -36.73 -8.91 3.45
CA PHE A 71 -36.79 -7.76 4.34
C PHE A 71 -37.51 -8.24 5.61
N GLN A 72 -36.83 -8.16 6.76
CA GLN A 72 -37.45 -8.28 8.08
C GLN A 72 -37.71 -6.85 8.56
N ASP A 73 -38.94 -6.37 8.36
CA ASP A 73 -39.47 -5.28 9.16
C ASP A 73 -40.22 -5.90 10.34
N GLY A 74 -39.93 -5.37 11.53
CA GLY A 74 -40.37 -5.91 12.81
C GLY A 74 -41.89 -5.86 13.01
N ASP A 75 -42.36 -6.85 13.77
CA ASP A 75 -43.72 -6.94 14.31
C ASP A 75 -44.15 -5.64 15.02
N HIS A 76 -45.25 -5.05 14.54
CA HIS A 76 -46.20 -4.34 15.39
C HIS A 76 -47.62 -4.71 14.94
N ASP A 77 -48.24 -5.61 15.70
CA ASP A 77 -49.68 -5.85 15.72
C ASP A 77 -50.42 -4.59 16.14
N LEU A 78 -51.42 -4.13 15.37
CA LEU A 78 -52.70 -3.60 15.86
C LEU A 78 -53.78 -3.71 14.77
N ASP A 79 -54.90 -4.31 15.16
CA ASP A 79 -56.12 -4.55 14.39
C ASP A 79 -56.87 -3.28 13.96
N GLY A 80 -57.63 -3.38 12.85
CA GLY A 80 -58.99 -2.81 12.80
C GLY A 80 -59.32 -1.71 11.78
N GLU A 81 -59.89 -2.13 10.65
CA GLU A 81 -61.00 -1.53 9.88
C GLU A 81 -60.86 -0.22 9.05
N ASN A 82 -61.29 -0.36 7.78
CA ASN A 82 -61.92 0.59 6.85
C ASN A 82 -61.08 1.70 6.17
N SER A 83 -60.87 1.53 4.86
CA SER A 83 -60.71 2.63 3.87
C SER A 83 -62.08 2.99 3.26
N PRO A 84 -62.29 4.06 2.46
CA PRO A 84 -61.37 5.03 1.82
C PRO A 84 -61.95 6.50 1.84
N PRO A 85 -61.70 7.46 0.89
CA PRO A 85 -60.64 7.69 -0.12
C PRO A 85 -59.98 9.12 -0.12
N ILE A 86 -58.83 9.21 -0.80
CA ILE A 86 -58.26 10.27 -1.68
C ILE A 86 -58.81 11.71 -1.59
N GLU A 87 -57.95 12.70 -1.31
CA GLU A 87 -57.94 14.03 -1.97
C GLU A 87 -56.49 14.58 -2.08
N GLU A 88 -56.15 15.05 -3.28
CA GLU A 88 -54.99 15.87 -3.61
C GLU A 88 -55.25 17.31 -3.16
N GLU A 89 -54.23 18.05 -2.67
CA GLU A 89 -54.10 19.48 -2.99
C GLU A 89 -52.73 20.06 -2.63
N SER A 90 -52.28 20.87 -3.58
CA SER A 90 -51.10 21.73 -3.64
C SER A 90 -51.15 22.92 -2.67
N GLU A 91 -50.00 23.48 -2.26
CA GLU A 91 -49.66 24.90 -2.51
C GLU A 91 -48.31 25.33 -1.89
N SER A 92 -47.83 26.45 -2.43
CA SER A 92 -46.46 26.99 -2.50
C SER A 92 -46.08 28.02 -1.41
N LEU A 93 -44.75 28.19 -1.24
CA LEU A 93 -43.90 29.31 -0.72
C LEU A 93 -44.48 30.75 -0.91
N PRO A 94 -44.03 31.86 -0.23
CA PRO A 94 -42.61 32.28 -0.11
C PRO A 94 -42.10 33.27 1.02
N ILE A 95 -40.77 33.21 1.30
CA ILE A 95 -39.69 34.25 1.26
C ILE A 95 -39.60 35.50 2.22
N LEU A 96 -38.41 35.60 2.86
CA LEU A 96 -37.48 36.72 3.21
C LEU A 96 -37.45 37.43 4.59
N GLY A 97 -36.22 37.52 5.14
CA GLY A 97 -35.76 38.59 6.05
C GLY A 97 -34.38 38.33 6.70
N ASN A 98 -33.31 38.97 6.20
CA ASN A 98 -31.93 39.04 6.74
C ASN A 98 -31.91 39.79 8.11
N ASP A 99 -30.93 39.80 9.02
CA ASP A 99 -29.46 39.65 9.03
C ASP A 99 -28.94 39.61 10.53
N PRO A 100 -27.64 39.75 10.93
CA PRO A 100 -26.86 38.70 11.62
C PRO A 100 -26.33 39.05 13.05
N THR A 101 -25.97 38.04 13.90
CA THR A 101 -24.85 38.10 14.89
C THR A 101 -24.56 36.77 15.65
N VAL A 102 -23.35 36.21 15.45
CA VAL A 102 -22.32 35.77 16.45
C VAL A 102 -22.59 34.62 17.47
N LEU A 103 -21.73 33.57 17.35
CA LEU A 103 -21.15 32.58 18.32
C LEU A 103 -21.92 31.33 18.80
N GLY A 104 -21.28 30.17 18.59
CA GLY A 104 -21.47 28.93 19.38
C GLY A 104 -21.45 27.64 18.54
N VAL A 105 -20.30 26.96 18.42
CA VAL A 105 -20.23 25.62 17.79
C VAL A 105 -20.43 24.55 18.87
N GLU A 106 -21.63 24.00 18.93
CA GLU A 106 -21.91 22.68 19.51
C GLU A 106 -22.25 21.72 18.35
N ALA A 107 -21.67 20.53 18.40
CA ALA A 107 -21.79 19.51 17.35
C ALA A 107 -23.17 18.84 17.35
N SER A 108 -23.82 18.76 16.18
CA SER A 108 -25.04 17.97 15.99
C SER A 108 -25.05 17.21 14.64
N HIS A 109 -25.84 16.14 14.64
CA HIS A 109 -25.89 14.99 13.72
C HIS A 109 -26.34 15.24 12.26
N ASP A 110 -26.33 16.49 11.76
CA ASP A 110 -26.97 16.84 10.48
C ASP A 110 -26.06 16.77 9.23
N ASN A 111 -24.75 16.56 9.40
CA ASN A 111 -23.81 16.50 8.26
C ASN A 111 -24.00 15.27 7.34
N ASN A 112 -24.64 14.20 7.83
CA ASN A 112 -24.80 12.97 7.04
C ASN A 112 -25.82 13.12 5.89
N ASN A 113 -26.84 13.96 6.03
CA ASN A 113 -27.85 14.16 5.00
C ASN A 113 -27.34 15.06 3.87
N LEU A 114 -26.62 16.13 4.21
CA LEU A 114 -26.01 17.03 3.22
C LEU A 114 -24.95 16.29 2.37
N LEU A 115 -24.19 15.38 2.98
CA LEU A 115 -23.20 14.55 2.28
C LEU A 115 -23.85 13.46 1.40
N GLN A 116 -25.02 12.93 1.79
CA GLN A 116 -25.79 11.98 1.00
C GLN A 116 -26.45 12.66 -0.22
N GLU A 117 -26.89 13.91 -0.07
CA GLU A 117 -27.42 14.74 -1.17
C GLU A 117 -26.32 15.08 -2.18
N LEU A 118 -25.13 15.49 -1.71
CA LEU A 118 -23.95 15.70 -2.57
C LEU A 118 -23.52 14.43 -3.32
N TRP A 119 -23.66 13.25 -2.70
CA TRP A 119 -23.40 11.95 -3.33
C TRP A 119 -24.40 11.65 -4.46
N ASN A 120 -25.68 11.97 -4.26
CA ASN A 120 -26.72 11.83 -5.29
C ASN A 120 -26.53 12.82 -6.45
N GLU A 121 -26.05 14.04 -6.15
CA GLU A 121 -25.79 15.10 -7.14
C GLU A 121 -24.53 14.83 -7.98
N ALA A 122 -23.46 14.28 -7.37
CA ALA A 122 -22.26 13.85 -8.09
C ALA A 122 -22.53 12.66 -9.03
N ASN A 123 -23.41 11.72 -8.64
CA ASN A 123 -23.80 10.58 -9.45
C ASN A 123 -24.61 10.96 -10.70
N SER A 124 -25.40 12.04 -10.65
CA SER A 124 -26.19 12.52 -11.79
C SER A 124 -25.34 13.36 -12.76
N THR A 125 -24.41 14.16 -12.26
CA THR A 125 -23.66 15.13 -13.09
C THR A 125 -22.52 14.51 -13.91
N ILE A 126 -21.89 13.43 -13.41
CA ILE A 126 -20.70 12.81 -14.05
C ILE A 126 -21.08 11.95 -15.27
N LEU A 127 -22.26 11.32 -15.25
CA LEU A 127 -22.67 10.38 -16.28
C LEU A 127 -23.28 11.07 -17.52
N ASP A 128 -23.86 12.26 -17.35
CA ASP A 128 -24.54 13.02 -18.40
C ASP A 128 -23.61 13.92 -19.23
N GLN A 129 -22.33 14.07 -18.86
CA GLN A 129 -21.37 14.97 -19.54
C GLN A 129 -20.46 14.28 -20.58
N LEU A 130 -20.71 13.02 -20.94
CA LEU A 130 -19.98 12.37 -22.03
C LEU A 130 -20.53 12.83 -23.39
N PRO A 131 -19.70 13.30 -24.35
CA PRO A 131 -20.19 13.72 -25.66
C PRO A 131 -20.75 12.52 -26.43
N GLU A 132 -21.99 12.63 -26.92
CA GLU A 132 -22.59 11.67 -27.85
C GLU A 132 -21.83 11.71 -29.19
N ILE A 133 -20.99 10.72 -29.45
CA ILE A 133 -20.37 10.53 -30.76
C ILE A 133 -21.34 9.70 -31.61
N ASP A 134 -21.91 10.37 -32.62
CA ASP A 134 -22.88 9.82 -33.56
C ASP A 134 -22.34 8.57 -34.27
N SER A 135 -23.05 7.45 -34.11
CA SER A 135 -22.66 6.14 -34.62
C SER A 135 -23.25 5.93 -36.01
N SER A 136 -22.65 6.57 -37.00
CA SER A 136 -22.96 6.30 -38.41
C SER A 136 -21.70 6.16 -39.26
N LEU A 137 -21.10 4.96 -39.26
CA LEU A 137 -20.63 4.35 -40.51
C LEU A 137 -20.46 2.83 -40.32
N GLY A 138 -21.42 2.10 -40.90
CA GLY A 138 -21.41 0.65 -40.95
C GLY A 138 -20.34 0.09 -41.90
N GLY A 139 -19.74 -1.01 -41.45
CA GLY A 139 -19.35 -2.18 -42.23
C GLY A 139 -18.63 -1.99 -43.57
N MET A 140 -17.33 -2.31 -43.58
CA MET A 140 -16.74 -3.10 -44.66
C MET A 140 -15.68 -4.07 -44.10
N SER A 141 -15.93 -5.36 -44.34
CA SER A 141 -14.96 -6.46 -44.26
C SER A 141 -13.96 -6.34 -45.39
N ILE A 142 -12.65 -6.47 -45.13
CA ILE A 142 -11.65 -7.00 -46.08
C ILE A 142 -10.58 -7.82 -45.35
N ALA A 143 -10.21 -8.91 -46.00
CA ALA A 143 -9.33 -10.01 -45.64
C ALA A 143 -7.83 -9.67 -45.52
N ASP A 144 -7.12 -10.65 -44.95
CA ASP A 144 -5.66 -10.84 -44.94
C ASP A 144 -4.94 -10.37 -46.22
N SER A 145 -3.85 -9.61 -46.04
CA SER A 145 -2.67 -9.64 -46.91
C SER A 145 -1.44 -9.07 -46.18
N ARG A 146 -0.36 -9.85 -46.16
CA ARG A 146 0.98 -9.46 -45.69
C ARG A 146 1.67 -8.56 -46.72
N SER A 147 2.23 -7.42 -46.30
CA SER A 147 3.64 -7.04 -46.54
C SER A 147 3.97 -5.59 -46.13
N HIS A 148 5.16 -5.47 -45.51
CA HIS A 148 6.12 -4.37 -45.45
C HIS A 148 5.76 -2.95 -44.99
N ASP A 149 6.45 -2.61 -43.89
CA ASP A 149 7.17 -1.37 -43.59
C ASP A 149 6.36 -0.11 -43.22
N GLY A 150 6.62 0.37 -42.01
CA GLY A 150 5.91 1.48 -41.40
C GLY A 150 6.13 1.48 -39.90
N THR A 151 7.12 2.24 -39.47
CA THR A 151 7.45 2.62 -38.09
C THR A 151 6.19 2.93 -37.26
N VAL A 152 5.72 1.94 -36.50
CA VAL A 152 4.76 2.17 -35.42
C VAL A 152 5.57 2.65 -34.23
N PHE A 153 5.40 3.93 -33.89
CA PHE A 153 5.71 4.43 -32.55
C PHE A 153 5.01 3.51 -31.56
N LYS A 154 5.80 2.65 -30.91
CA LYS A 154 5.33 1.76 -29.86
C LYS A 154 4.98 2.67 -28.68
N ALA A 155 3.71 3.05 -28.59
CA ALA A 155 3.18 3.71 -27.41
C ALA A 155 3.60 2.86 -26.20
N THR A 156 4.35 3.49 -25.30
CA THR A 156 4.82 2.91 -24.06
C THR A 156 3.62 2.33 -23.32
N SER A 157 3.70 1.05 -23.01
CA SER A 157 2.67 0.27 -22.34
C SER A 157 2.53 0.65 -20.86
N HIS A 158 2.20 1.91 -20.59
CA HIS A 158 1.56 2.24 -19.31
C HIS A 158 0.20 1.54 -19.32
N SER A 159 -0.08 0.80 -18.26
CA SER A 159 -1.41 0.26 -18.00
C SER A 159 -2.35 1.47 -17.87
N ASP A 160 -2.97 1.88 -18.97
CA ASP A 160 -3.84 3.05 -19.03
C ASP A 160 -5.11 2.76 -18.22
N SER A 161 -5.10 3.26 -16.97
CA SER A 161 -6.18 3.10 -16.00
C SER A 161 -7.52 3.59 -16.55
N LEU A 162 -7.47 4.69 -17.31
CA LEU A 162 -8.63 5.29 -17.96
C LEU A 162 -9.12 4.43 -19.13
N ALA A 163 -8.23 3.83 -19.92
CA ALA A 163 -8.63 2.87 -20.94
C ALA A 163 -9.29 1.62 -20.34
N SER A 164 -8.85 1.16 -19.16
CA SER A 164 -9.51 0.07 -18.43
C SER A 164 -10.91 0.48 -17.98
N LEU A 165 -11.04 1.67 -17.39
CA LEU A 165 -12.33 2.23 -16.97
C LEU A 165 -13.29 2.43 -18.15
N HIS A 166 -12.80 3.02 -19.24
CA HIS A 166 -13.57 3.28 -20.46
C HIS A 166 -14.09 1.98 -21.08
N ARG A 167 -13.22 0.98 -21.26
CA ARG A 167 -13.62 -0.34 -21.78
C ARG A 167 -14.74 -0.97 -20.97
N ARG A 168 -14.77 -0.72 -19.66
CA ARG A 168 -15.81 -1.27 -18.78
C ARG A 168 -17.13 -0.54 -18.96
N LEU A 169 -17.11 0.78 -18.95
CA LEU A 169 -18.30 1.59 -19.18
C LEU A 169 -18.88 1.34 -20.60
N SER A 170 -18.02 1.13 -21.60
CA SER A 170 -18.45 0.87 -22.98
C SER A 170 -18.95 -0.56 -23.21
N ASN A 171 -18.44 -1.55 -22.48
CA ASN A 171 -18.79 -2.97 -22.67
C ASN A 171 -19.91 -3.45 -21.75
N THR A 172 -20.45 -2.59 -20.88
CA THR A 172 -21.64 -2.93 -20.10
C THR A 172 -22.89 -2.74 -20.96
N ALA A 173 -23.60 -3.83 -21.24
CA ALA A 173 -24.97 -3.79 -21.78
C ALA A 173 -26.01 -3.28 -20.76
N ILE A 174 -25.54 -2.73 -19.63
CA ILE A 174 -26.33 -2.28 -18.50
C ILE A 174 -26.62 -0.78 -18.74
N PRO A 175 -27.89 -0.36 -18.70
CA PRO A 175 -28.25 1.06 -18.75
C PRO A 175 -27.47 1.90 -17.74
N SER A 176 -27.11 3.11 -18.13
CA SER A 176 -26.27 4.05 -17.35
C SER A 176 -26.78 4.26 -15.91
N PHE A 177 -28.10 4.33 -15.70
CA PHE A 177 -28.71 4.48 -14.37
C PHE A 177 -28.54 3.29 -13.42
N LEU A 178 -28.13 2.11 -13.91
CA LEU A 178 -27.85 0.91 -13.10
C LEU A 178 -26.35 0.76 -12.78
N ILE A 179 -25.52 1.72 -13.21
CA ILE A 179 -24.10 1.75 -12.89
C ILE A 179 -23.92 2.14 -11.42
N HIS A 180 -23.65 1.16 -10.57
CA HIS A 180 -23.43 1.37 -9.15
C HIS A 180 -21.97 1.79 -8.88
N MET A 181 -21.75 3.06 -8.52
CA MET A 181 -20.41 3.61 -8.28
C MET A 181 -19.53 2.80 -7.33
N PRO A 182 -20.02 2.32 -6.16
CA PRO A 182 -19.24 1.43 -5.30
C PRO A 182 -18.72 0.17 -5.99
N ALA A 183 -19.49 -0.40 -6.94
CA ALA A 183 -19.04 -1.57 -7.68
C ALA A 183 -17.91 -1.24 -8.65
N ILE A 184 -17.97 -0.09 -9.34
CA ILE A 184 -16.88 0.42 -10.18
C ILE A 184 -15.61 0.61 -9.35
N LEU A 185 -15.71 1.27 -8.20
CA LEU A 185 -14.56 1.57 -7.35
C LEU A 185 -13.89 0.31 -6.81
N VAL A 186 -14.67 -0.67 -6.34
CA VAL A 186 -14.15 -1.99 -5.93
C VAL A 186 -13.44 -2.68 -7.09
N GLN A 187 -14.02 -2.65 -8.29
CA GLN A 187 -13.42 -3.28 -9.46
C GLN A 187 -12.15 -2.55 -9.92
N TYR A 188 -12.13 -1.22 -9.82
CA TYR A 188 -10.98 -0.37 -10.13
C TYR A 188 -9.83 -0.60 -9.13
N TYR A 189 -10.14 -0.84 -7.86
CA TYR A 189 -9.14 -1.25 -6.87
C TYR A 189 -8.38 -2.50 -7.34
N PHE A 190 -9.11 -3.56 -7.70
CA PHE A 190 -8.48 -4.81 -8.14
C PHE A 190 -7.76 -4.67 -9.49
N ASP A 191 -8.23 -3.82 -10.38
CA ASP A 191 -7.61 -3.67 -11.71
C ASP A 191 -6.34 -2.84 -11.70
N PHE A 192 -6.33 -1.77 -10.90
CA PHE A 192 -5.31 -0.74 -11.00
C PHE A 192 -4.64 -0.44 -9.66
N VAL A 193 -5.43 -0.07 -8.65
CA VAL A 193 -4.87 0.40 -7.37
C VAL A 193 -4.01 -0.67 -6.69
N CYS A 194 -4.47 -1.92 -6.69
CA CYS A 194 -3.77 -3.02 -6.08
C CYS A 194 -2.40 -3.28 -6.74
N LYS A 195 -2.32 -3.12 -8.07
CA LYS A 195 -1.05 -3.17 -8.83
C LYS A 195 -0.17 -1.97 -8.54
N ALA A 196 -0.73 -0.78 -8.39
CA ALA A 196 0.02 0.44 -8.11
C ALA A 196 0.53 0.52 -6.67
N TRP A 197 -0.18 -0.10 -5.71
CA TRP A 197 0.15 -0.11 -4.28
C TRP A 197 1.09 -1.26 -3.89
N SER A 198 1.22 -2.28 -4.75
CA SER A 198 2.14 -3.42 -4.57
C SER A 198 3.36 -3.28 -5.47
N SER A 199 4.50 -3.86 -5.07
CA SER A 199 5.73 -3.83 -5.86
C SER A 199 5.74 -4.83 -7.02
N PHE A 200 4.82 -5.80 -7.01
CA PHE A 200 4.57 -6.75 -8.09
C PHE A 200 3.07 -7.04 -8.13
N ASP A 201 2.55 -7.44 -9.29
CA ASP A 201 1.15 -7.85 -9.41
C ASP A 201 0.99 -9.17 -10.15
N SER A 202 0.43 -10.13 -9.44
CA SER A 202 0.02 -11.43 -9.94
C SER A 202 -1.13 -11.97 -9.07
N PRO A 203 -1.75 -13.11 -9.41
CA PRO A 203 -2.70 -13.76 -8.52
C PRO A 203 -2.13 -14.09 -7.13
N LEU A 204 -0.81 -14.07 -6.96
CA LEU A 204 -0.13 -14.34 -5.70
C LEU A 204 0.01 -13.10 -4.80
N ASN A 205 -0.25 -11.89 -5.31
CA ASN A 205 -0.19 -10.64 -4.54
C ASN A 205 -1.08 -10.73 -3.27
N PRO A 206 -0.52 -10.58 -2.05
CA PRO A 206 -1.27 -10.76 -0.81
C PRO A 206 -2.34 -9.69 -0.62
N PHE A 207 -2.11 -8.45 -1.07
CA PHE A 207 -3.11 -7.37 -0.99
C PHE A 207 -4.28 -7.59 -1.94
N ARG A 208 -4.08 -8.40 -3.00
CA ARG A 208 -5.16 -8.87 -3.87
C ARG A 208 -5.90 -10.03 -3.22
N LEU A 209 -5.15 -11.05 -2.81
CA LEU A 209 -5.71 -12.30 -2.28
C LEU A 209 -6.51 -12.07 -1.00
N ILE A 210 -5.93 -11.40 -0.02
CA ILE A 210 -6.55 -11.19 1.29
C ILE A 210 -7.77 -10.29 1.14
N VAL A 211 -7.61 -9.14 0.46
CA VAL A 211 -8.73 -8.21 0.23
C VAL A 211 -9.86 -8.88 -0.55
N SER A 212 -9.57 -9.70 -1.58
CA SER A 212 -10.60 -10.41 -2.36
C SER A 212 -11.48 -11.33 -1.52
N ARG A 213 -10.98 -11.86 -0.41
CA ARG A 213 -11.71 -12.72 0.52
C ARG A 213 -12.53 -11.92 1.53
N LEU A 214 -12.04 -10.75 1.92
CA LEU A 214 -12.57 -9.97 3.05
C LEU A 214 -13.53 -8.85 2.64
N TRP A 215 -13.37 -8.25 1.47
CA TRP A 215 -14.06 -7.00 1.12
C TRP A 215 -15.59 -7.08 1.18
N SER A 216 -16.19 -8.24 0.90
CA SER A 216 -17.65 -8.40 0.94
C SER A 216 -18.20 -8.65 2.34
N GLN A 217 -17.34 -8.97 3.31
CA GLN A 217 -17.72 -9.35 4.69
C GLN A 217 -17.26 -8.32 5.72
N ASN A 218 -16.28 -7.48 5.39
CA ASN A 218 -15.72 -6.46 6.26
C ASN A 218 -15.98 -5.05 5.70
N ALA A 219 -16.85 -4.30 6.37
CA ALA A 219 -17.25 -2.96 5.95
C ALA A 219 -16.09 -1.96 5.94
N ALA A 220 -15.14 -2.05 6.88
CA ALA A 220 -13.99 -1.15 6.93
C ALA A 220 -13.10 -1.36 5.68
N ILE A 221 -12.81 -2.61 5.32
CA ILE A 221 -12.05 -2.95 4.11
C ILE A 221 -12.83 -2.54 2.86
N TYR A 222 -14.15 -2.77 2.82
CA TYR A 222 -15.02 -2.38 1.70
C TYR A 222 -14.95 -0.89 1.39
N TYR A 223 -15.03 -0.04 2.41
CA TYR A 223 -14.94 1.40 2.24
C TYR A 223 -13.49 1.86 2.00
N ALA A 224 -12.50 1.20 2.59
CA ALA A 224 -11.08 1.50 2.34
C ALA A 224 -10.70 1.31 0.86
N ILE A 225 -11.07 0.19 0.23
CA ILE A 225 -10.74 -0.03 -1.20
C ILE A 225 -11.44 0.98 -2.12
N GLN A 226 -12.66 1.38 -1.78
CA GLN A 226 -13.37 2.42 -2.53
C GLN A 226 -12.69 3.79 -2.37
N SER A 227 -12.26 4.11 -1.15
CA SER A 227 -11.52 5.33 -0.84
C SER A 227 -10.21 5.41 -1.62
N MET A 228 -9.44 4.32 -1.66
CA MET A 228 -8.20 4.23 -2.44
C MET A 228 -8.45 4.39 -3.95
N ALA A 229 -9.50 3.74 -4.47
CA ALA A 229 -9.88 3.86 -5.88
C ALA A 229 -10.32 5.29 -6.24
N ALA A 230 -11.16 5.90 -5.43
CA ALA A 230 -11.62 7.27 -5.63
C ALA A 230 -10.47 8.29 -5.52
N ALA A 231 -9.55 8.12 -4.57
CA ALA A 231 -8.33 8.95 -4.48
C ALA A 231 -7.46 8.83 -5.73
N SER A 232 -7.28 7.62 -6.27
CA SER A 232 -6.51 7.42 -7.51
C SER A 232 -7.22 8.08 -8.70
N LEU A 233 -8.53 7.91 -8.84
CA LEU A 233 -9.32 8.52 -9.91
C LEU A 233 -9.42 10.05 -9.77
N ALA A 234 -9.26 10.60 -8.57
CA ALA A 234 -9.26 12.04 -8.35
C ALA A 234 -8.10 12.77 -9.05
N ASN A 235 -7.09 12.04 -9.53
CA ASN A 235 -6.05 12.58 -10.40
C ASN A 235 -6.64 13.15 -11.71
N ASP A 236 -7.64 12.46 -12.27
CA ASP A 236 -8.25 12.75 -13.57
C ASP A 236 -9.68 13.32 -13.44
N PHE A 237 -10.42 12.89 -12.42
CA PHE A 237 -11.82 13.27 -12.17
C PHE A 237 -11.95 14.00 -10.83
N PRO A 238 -11.90 15.35 -10.79
CA PRO A 238 -11.87 16.11 -9.53
C PRO A 238 -13.02 15.79 -8.56
N GLY A 239 -14.21 15.45 -9.07
CA GLY A 239 -15.37 15.06 -8.25
C GLY A 239 -15.13 13.81 -7.39
N MET A 240 -14.21 12.92 -7.77
CA MET A 240 -13.87 11.71 -7.00
C MET A 240 -13.21 12.03 -5.67
N ARG A 241 -12.68 13.25 -5.48
CA ARG A 241 -12.07 13.66 -4.22
C ARG A 241 -13.07 13.63 -3.05
N ALA A 242 -14.28 14.14 -3.27
CA ALA A 242 -15.32 14.16 -2.24
C ALA A 242 -15.73 12.72 -1.85
N ILE A 243 -15.91 11.87 -2.86
CA ILE A 243 -16.24 10.45 -2.68
C ILE A 243 -15.11 9.72 -1.93
N GLY A 244 -13.85 9.99 -2.28
CA GLY A 244 -12.68 9.40 -1.62
C GLY A 244 -12.62 9.73 -0.14
N ILE A 245 -12.82 11.00 0.22
CA ILE A 245 -12.85 11.46 1.62
C ILE A 245 -14.04 10.84 2.37
N GLN A 246 -15.23 10.85 1.77
CA GLN A 246 -16.44 10.30 2.40
C GLN A 246 -16.28 8.81 2.70
N THR A 247 -15.82 8.03 1.73
CA THR A 247 -15.58 6.59 1.91
C THR A 247 -14.43 6.33 2.89
N GLN A 248 -13.42 7.20 2.97
CA GLN A 248 -12.39 7.10 4.02
C GLN A 248 -12.99 7.27 5.42
N GLN A 249 -13.83 8.30 5.61
CA GLN A 249 -14.50 8.55 6.88
C GLN A 249 -15.41 7.39 7.27
N GLN A 250 -16.13 6.79 6.31
CA GLN A 250 -16.92 5.59 6.53
C GLN A 250 -16.04 4.40 6.94
N ALA A 251 -14.89 4.20 6.29
CA ALA A 251 -13.94 3.14 6.65
C ALA A 251 -13.44 3.31 8.09
N ILE A 252 -13.06 4.54 8.47
CA ILE A 252 -12.61 4.89 9.83
C ILE A 252 -13.75 4.66 10.84
N ALA A 253 -14.98 5.09 10.53
CA ALA A 253 -16.13 4.87 11.39
C ALA A 253 -16.42 3.38 11.59
N CYS A 254 -16.37 2.57 10.53
CA CYS A 254 -16.52 1.12 10.61
C CYS A 254 -15.41 0.46 11.41
N LEU A 255 -14.17 0.93 11.28
CA LEU A 255 -13.04 0.44 12.07
C LEU A 255 -13.25 0.72 13.56
N ARG A 256 -13.56 1.97 13.92
CA ARG A 256 -13.73 2.43 15.31
C ARG A 256 -14.97 1.83 15.99
N ASN A 257 -16.08 1.70 15.24
CA ASN A 257 -17.34 1.16 15.75
C ASN A 257 -17.38 -0.37 15.75
N ASN A 258 -16.30 -1.06 15.36
CA ASN A 258 -16.28 -2.51 15.37
C ASN A 258 -16.32 -3.00 16.83
N PRO A 259 -17.43 -3.63 17.29
CA PRO A 259 -17.64 -3.98 18.69
C PRO A 259 -16.71 -5.10 19.20
N ARG A 260 -15.77 -5.56 18.35
CA ARG A 260 -14.72 -6.53 18.69
C ARG A 260 -13.49 -5.89 19.34
N ILE A 261 -13.37 -4.55 19.30
CA ILE A 261 -12.34 -3.79 20.00
C ILE A 261 -12.77 -3.67 21.47
N GLY A 262 -12.54 -4.72 22.26
CA GLY A 262 -12.73 -4.72 23.71
C GLY A 262 -13.53 -5.87 24.31
N SER A 263 -14.12 -6.76 23.51
CA SER A 263 -14.80 -7.95 24.04
C SER A 263 -13.85 -9.15 24.05
N LEU A 264 -13.82 -9.87 25.17
CA LEU A 264 -13.03 -11.07 25.49
C LEU A 264 -13.29 -12.32 24.58
N HIS A 265 -13.82 -12.13 23.37
CA HIS A 265 -14.04 -13.16 22.35
C HIS A 265 -13.06 -12.88 21.17
N ARG A 266 -11.80 -13.30 21.20
CA ARG A 266 -11.23 -14.68 21.13
C ARG A 266 -11.62 -15.51 19.90
N ASP A 267 -12.01 -14.90 18.79
CA ASP A 267 -12.20 -15.61 17.52
C ASP A 267 -11.23 -15.14 16.42
N ASP A 268 -10.86 -16.10 15.56
CA ASP A 268 -9.82 -16.20 14.52
C ASP A 268 -9.84 -15.15 13.38
N HIS A 269 -10.37 -13.93 13.61
CA HIS A 269 -10.65 -12.86 12.62
C HIS A 269 -9.84 -11.56 12.84
N ASP A 270 -8.65 -11.70 13.43
CA ASP A 270 -7.78 -10.61 13.90
C ASP A 270 -6.92 -9.96 12.79
N ASP A 271 -6.68 -10.68 11.69
CA ASP A 271 -6.02 -10.20 10.48
C ASP A 271 -6.77 -9.06 9.77
N GLU A 272 -8.09 -9.08 9.83
CA GLU A 272 -8.97 -8.08 9.21
C GLU A 272 -8.76 -6.66 9.78
N PHE A 273 -8.54 -6.57 11.10
CA PHE A 273 -8.37 -5.30 11.79
C PHE A 273 -7.03 -4.63 11.44
N PHE A 274 -5.94 -5.40 11.51
CA PHE A 274 -4.62 -4.91 11.11
C PHE A 274 -4.60 -4.47 9.64
N LEU A 275 -5.21 -5.25 8.75
CA LEU A 275 -5.28 -4.89 7.33
C LEU A 275 -6.09 -3.60 7.12
N ALA A 276 -7.22 -3.42 7.81
CA ALA A 276 -7.99 -2.19 7.72
C ALA A 276 -7.20 -0.97 8.24
N LEU A 277 -6.47 -1.11 9.37
CA LEU A 277 -5.56 -0.09 9.88
C LEU A 277 -4.47 0.26 8.86
N LEU A 278 -3.85 -0.75 8.26
CA LEU A 278 -2.80 -0.60 7.25
C LEU A 278 -3.31 0.16 6.03
N MET A 279 -4.47 -0.24 5.50
CA MET A 279 -5.06 0.38 4.30
C MET A 279 -5.47 1.83 4.57
N ILE A 280 -6.11 2.11 5.71
CA ILE A 280 -6.52 3.47 6.06
C ILE A 280 -5.29 4.34 6.33
N GLY A 281 -4.38 3.89 7.18
CA GLY A 281 -3.22 4.66 7.64
C GLY A 281 -2.22 4.99 6.53
N LEU A 282 -1.96 4.07 5.59
CA LEU A 282 -1.07 4.34 4.45
C LEU A 282 -1.72 5.23 3.37
N THR A 283 -3.04 5.44 3.43
CA THR A 283 -3.79 6.15 2.38
C THR A 283 -4.38 7.48 2.83
N THR A 284 -4.17 7.90 4.09
CA THR A 284 -4.49 9.26 4.57
C THR A 284 -3.86 10.34 3.68
N ALA A 285 -2.58 10.20 3.38
CA ALA A 285 -1.81 11.10 2.51
C ALA A 285 -2.35 11.19 1.06
N TRP A 286 -3.21 10.24 0.64
CA TRP A 286 -3.80 10.23 -0.70
C TRP A 286 -4.92 11.27 -0.84
N HIS A 287 -5.59 11.60 0.27
CA HIS A 287 -6.70 12.56 0.32
C HIS A 287 -6.25 13.94 0.84
N ASN A 288 -5.30 13.92 1.77
CA ASN A 288 -4.64 15.10 2.30
C ASN A 288 -3.16 14.81 2.50
N ALA A 289 -2.28 15.38 1.68
CA ALA A 289 -0.85 15.10 1.75
C ALA A 289 -0.16 15.54 3.06
N ALA A 290 -0.82 16.36 3.90
CA ALA A 290 -0.36 16.71 5.25
C ALA A 290 -0.73 15.66 6.31
N ASP A 291 -1.70 14.79 6.02
CA ASP A 291 -2.12 13.76 6.95
C ASP A 291 -1.17 12.56 6.84
N LEU A 292 -0.32 12.43 7.85
CA LEU A 292 0.74 11.43 7.92
C LEU A 292 0.24 10.05 8.40
N GLY A 293 -1.01 9.94 8.89
CA GLY A 293 -1.57 8.67 9.36
C GLY A 293 -0.85 8.06 10.57
N LEU A 294 -0.09 8.84 11.35
CA LEU A 294 0.75 8.35 12.44
C LEU A 294 -0.05 7.74 13.60
N GLU A 295 -1.30 8.18 13.81
CA GLU A 295 -2.20 7.58 14.80
C GLU A 295 -2.46 6.09 14.49
N TYR A 296 -2.70 5.77 13.21
CA TYR A 296 -2.94 4.39 12.77
C TYR A 296 -1.66 3.55 12.82
N LEU A 297 -0.50 4.15 12.54
CA LEU A 297 0.78 3.46 12.67
C LEU A 297 1.03 3.01 14.11
N LYS A 298 0.76 3.90 15.07
CA LYS A 298 0.86 3.59 16.51
C LYS A 298 -0.09 2.47 16.89
N GLU A 299 -1.36 2.58 16.50
CA GLU A 299 -2.38 1.56 16.80
C GLU A 299 -2.03 0.19 16.19
N ALA A 300 -1.53 0.17 14.95
CA ALA A 300 -1.08 -1.05 14.27
C ALA A 300 0.13 -1.71 14.98
N LYS A 301 1.07 -0.89 15.47
CA LYS A 301 2.21 -1.36 16.27
C LYS A 301 1.75 -1.97 17.59
N ASP A 302 0.93 -1.25 18.35
CA ASP A 302 0.41 -1.71 19.64
C ASP A 302 -0.39 -3.01 19.48
N TYR A 303 -1.17 -3.10 18.40
CA TYR A 303 -1.92 -4.28 18.02
C TYR A 303 -1.01 -5.49 17.77
N LEU A 304 0.01 -5.37 16.91
CA LEU A 304 0.92 -6.49 16.60
C LEU A 304 1.72 -6.96 17.83
N VAL A 305 2.16 -6.04 18.69
CA VAL A 305 2.86 -6.37 19.94
C VAL A 305 1.94 -7.12 20.89
N SER A 306 0.69 -6.67 21.05
CA SER A 306 -0.31 -7.34 21.88
C SER A 306 -0.59 -8.76 21.37
N GLN A 307 -0.79 -8.90 20.06
CA GLN A 307 -1.08 -10.19 19.45
C GLN A 307 0.09 -11.18 19.55
N GLN A 308 1.34 -10.71 19.39
CA GLN A 308 2.52 -11.55 19.58
C GLN A 308 2.60 -12.13 21.00
N GLN A 309 2.17 -11.37 22.01
CA GLN A 309 2.15 -11.82 23.40
C GLN A 309 0.99 -12.78 23.69
N MET A 310 -0.10 -12.72 22.93
CA MET A 310 -1.31 -13.50 23.17
C MET A 310 -1.35 -14.81 22.36
N CYS A 311 -0.91 -14.79 21.11
CA CYS A 311 -0.96 -15.92 20.20
C CYS A 311 0.22 -16.89 20.40
N HIS A 312 0.01 -17.95 21.19
CA HIS A 312 0.98 -19.03 21.40
C HIS A 312 0.78 -20.25 20.48
N ASN A 313 -0.31 -20.28 19.70
CA ASN A 313 -0.63 -21.41 18.83
C ASN A 313 -0.06 -21.19 17.41
N PRO A 314 0.94 -21.99 16.98
CA PRO A 314 1.57 -21.85 15.66
C PRO A 314 0.63 -22.16 14.48
N GLU A 315 -0.50 -22.84 14.71
CA GLU A 315 -1.46 -23.19 13.66
C GLU A 315 -2.57 -22.17 13.43
N SER A 316 -2.61 -21.09 14.22
CA SER A 316 -3.63 -20.03 14.07
C SER A 316 -3.51 -19.32 12.72
N THR A 317 -4.64 -18.83 12.20
CA THR A 317 -4.68 -18.05 10.95
C THR A 317 -3.79 -16.81 11.06
N PHE A 318 -3.81 -16.15 12.22
CA PHE A 318 -2.94 -15.03 12.54
C PHE A 318 -1.45 -15.40 12.50
N SER A 319 -1.02 -16.52 13.12
CA SER A 319 0.39 -16.94 13.11
C SER A 319 0.93 -17.18 11.70
N LYS A 320 0.07 -17.54 10.74
CA LYS A 320 0.45 -17.72 9.32
C LYS A 320 0.63 -16.39 8.59
N GLN A 321 -0.13 -15.36 8.98
CA GLN A 321 -0.07 -14.01 8.37
C GLN A 321 0.85 -13.05 9.13
N TYR A 322 1.25 -13.38 10.35
CA TYR A 322 2.10 -12.54 11.19
C TYR A 322 3.40 -12.06 10.50
N PRO A 323 4.15 -12.92 9.76
CA PRO A 323 5.33 -12.46 9.03
C PRO A 323 5.01 -11.40 7.98
N LEU A 324 3.88 -11.53 7.26
CA LEU A 324 3.41 -10.54 6.29
C LEU A 324 3.18 -9.19 6.98
N PHE A 325 2.48 -9.18 8.11
CA PHE A 325 2.17 -7.95 8.84
C PHE A 325 3.40 -7.29 9.45
N GLN A 326 4.34 -8.07 9.97
CA GLN A 326 5.60 -7.54 10.49
C GLN A 326 6.39 -6.81 9.39
N GLN A 327 6.43 -7.37 8.18
CA GLN A 327 7.08 -6.75 7.03
C GLN A 327 6.32 -5.52 6.51
N CYS A 328 4.99 -5.53 6.52
CA CYS A 328 4.18 -4.34 6.24
C CYS A 328 4.50 -3.20 7.21
N LEU A 329 4.61 -3.53 8.51
CA LEU A 329 4.93 -2.55 9.55
C LEU A 329 6.35 -2.00 9.40
N LEU A 330 7.34 -2.84 9.05
CA LEU A 330 8.70 -2.38 8.74
C LEU A 330 8.72 -1.35 7.62
N TYR A 331 8.04 -1.64 6.50
CA TYR A 331 7.97 -0.72 5.38
C TYR A 331 7.25 0.59 5.76
N TRP A 332 6.14 0.52 6.49
CA TRP A 332 5.42 1.72 6.95
C TRP A 332 6.28 2.58 7.88
N ASN A 333 7.01 1.97 8.83
CA ASN A 333 7.95 2.70 9.69
C ASN A 333 9.08 3.36 8.89
N MET A 334 9.61 2.68 7.87
CA MET A 334 10.58 3.26 6.95
C MET A 334 10.03 4.51 6.26
N MET A 335 8.80 4.47 5.77
CA MET A 335 8.16 5.64 5.16
C MET A 335 7.90 6.78 6.15
N ALA A 336 7.64 6.46 7.42
CA ALA A 336 7.35 7.42 8.47
C ALA A 336 8.62 8.04 9.09
N ALA A 337 9.80 7.43 8.92
CA ALA A 337 11.00 7.78 9.67
C ALA A 337 11.48 9.23 9.48
N PHE A 338 11.23 9.84 8.33
CA PHE A 338 11.59 11.25 8.08
C PHE A 338 10.60 12.27 8.65
N VAL A 339 9.41 11.83 9.08
CA VAL A 339 8.31 12.72 9.49
C VAL A 339 7.79 12.44 10.90
N ALA A 340 7.90 11.22 11.40
CA ALA A 340 7.42 10.81 12.71
C ALA A 340 8.41 11.16 13.83
N GLU A 341 7.88 11.22 15.06
CA GLU A 341 8.69 11.24 16.28
C GLU A 341 9.22 9.83 16.61
N ASP A 342 10.41 9.75 17.20
CA ASP A 342 11.05 8.48 17.54
C ASP A 342 10.19 7.58 18.46
N SER A 343 9.36 8.18 19.33
CA SER A 343 8.47 7.45 20.24
C SER A 343 7.44 6.57 19.53
N LEU A 344 7.04 6.96 18.31
CA LEU A 344 6.04 6.26 17.51
C LEU A 344 6.66 5.13 16.68
N LEU A 345 7.96 5.24 16.38
CA LEU A 345 8.69 4.34 15.50
C LEU A 345 9.07 3.01 16.19
N LEU A 346 9.40 1.97 15.41
CA LEU A 346 9.85 0.67 15.94
C LEU A 346 11.21 0.79 16.65
N ASN A 347 11.30 0.20 17.85
CA ASN A 347 12.56 0.06 18.58
C ASN A 347 13.43 -1.02 17.91
N GLU A 348 14.65 -0.64 17.53
CA GLU A 348 15.56 -1.38 16.67
C GLU A 348 16.00 -2.74 17.26
N GLU A 349 16.26 -2.79 18.57
CA GLU A 349 16.81 -3.97 19.25
C GLU A 349 15.90 -5.21 19.16
N LYS A 350 14.56 -5.05 19.12
CA LYS A 350 13.64 -6.21 19.12
C LYS A 350 13.31 -6.76 17.74
N VAL A 351 13.53 -5.98 16.67
CA VAL A 351 13.18 -6.36 15.29
C VAL A 351 14.42 -6.89 14.54
N LEU A 352 15.61 -6.37 14.84
CA LEU A 352 16.88 -6.77 14.22
C LEU A 352 17.51 -8.02 14.85
N GLU A 353 17.22 -8.34 16.13
CA GLU A 353 17.78 -9.50 16.84
C GLU A 353 17.20 -10.86 16.40
N ARG A 354 16.24 -10.90 15.47
CA ARG A 354 15.81 -12.17 14.85
C ARG A 354 16.39 -12.26 13.44
N PRO A 355 17.59 -12.85 13.27
CA PRO A 355 18.25 -13.03 11.98
C PRO A 355 17.63 -14.17 11.16
N ASP A 356 16.30 -14.32 11.20
CA ASP A 356 15.66 -15.34 10.37
C ASP A 356 15.39 -14.73 9.00
N THR A 357 16.28 -15.09 8.08
CA THR A 357 16.16 -14.98 6.62
C THR A 357 14.77 -15.46 6.12
N GLU A 358 14.03 -16.21 6.94
CA GLU A 358 12.65 -16.68 6.74
C GLU A 358 11.56 -15.59 6.87
N MET A 359 11.86 -14.40 7.42
CA MET A 359 10.84 -13.37 7.72
C MET A 359 10.42 -12.51 6.52
N SER A 360 11.14 -12.55 5.40
CA SER A 360 10.82 -11.74 4.20
C SER A 360 9.83 -12.43 3.26
N VAL A 361 9.21 -13.49 3.76
CA VAL A 361 8.41 -14.43 2.99
C VAL A 361 7.06 -14.62 3.69
N TYR A 362 5.98 -14.66 2.91
CA TYR A 362 4.66 -15.04 3.39
C TYR A 362 4.25 -16.39 2.78
N LEU A 363 3.38 -17.12 3.47
CA LEU A 363 2.96 -18.45 3.08
C LEU A 363 1.62 -18.40 2.32
N VAL A 364 1.61 -18.94 1.10
CA VAL A 364 0.38 -19.21 0.33
C VAL A 364 0.36 -20.69 -0.02
N ASP A 365 -0.64 -21.43 0.48
CA ASP A 365 -0.81 -22.87 0.23
C ASP A 365 0.46 -23.71 0.48
N GLY A 366 1.28 -23.30 1.46
CA GLY A 366 2.54 -23.96 1.81
C GLY A 366 3.75 -23.56 0.96
N GLN A 367 3.59 -22.63 0.02
CA GLN A 367 4.69 -22.03 -0.74
C GLN A 367 5.13 -20.71 -0.09
N ALA A 368 6.45 -20.54 -0.01
CA ALA A 368 7.14 -19.36 0.48
C ALA A 368 7.24 -18.31 -0.63
N LEU A 369 6.53 -17.18 -0.54
CA LEU A 369 6.59 -16.08 -1.51
C LEU A 369 7.24 -14.82 -0.93
N PRO A 370 8.06 -14.06 -1.70
CA PRO A 370 8.66 -12.83 -1.22
C PRO A 370 7.60 -11.77 -0.92
N HIS A 371 7.71 -11.09 0.22
CA HIS A 371 6.80 -10.00 0.57
C HIS A 371 6.84 -8.88 -0.50
N PRO A 372 5.69 -8.26 -0.88
CA PRO A 372 5.68 -7.20 -1.88
C PRO A 372 6.61 -6.03 -1.55
N TRP A 373 6.42 -5.35 -0.43
CA TRP A 373 7.25 -4.17 -0.14
C TRP A 373 8.67 -4.50 0.32
N THR A 374 8.86 -5.50 1.19
CA THR A 374 10.18 -5.79 1.74
C THR A 374 10.93 -6.86 0.98
N GLY A 375 10.32 -8.02 0.69
CA GLY A 375 10.88 -9.13 -0.07
C GLY A 375 12.41 -9.27 0.03
N PRO A 376 13.15 -9.32 -1.08
CA PRO A 376 14.62 -9.37 -1.07
C PRO A 376 15.31 -8.09 -0.53
N LEU A 377 14.59 -6.98 -0.37
CA LEU A 377 15.08 -5.68 0.10
C LEU A 377 15.01 -5.52 1.62
N SER A 378 14.49 -6.49 2.37
CA SER A 378 14.20 -6.32 3.81
C SER A 378 15.42 -5.78 4.58
N LYS A 379 16.63 -6.26 4.27
CA LYS A 379 17.87 -5.74 4.85
C LYS A 379 18.15 -4.28 4.45
N SER A 380 18.08 -3.96 3.16
CA SER A 380 18.30 -2.58 2.67
C SER A 380 17.27 -1.59 3.22
N ILE A 381 15.99 -1.99 3.31
CA ILE A 381 14.91 -1.17 3.89
C ILE A 381 15.15 -0.97 5.38
N SER A 382 15.60 -2.00 6.09
CA SER A 382 15.92 -1.90 7.52
C SER A 382 17.11 -0.98 7.80
N LEU A 383 18.16 -1.06 6.98
CA LEU A 383 19.30 -0.15 7.06
C LEU A 383 18.89 1.28 6.71
N PHE A 384 18.13 1.47 5.62
CA PHE A 384 17.62 2.77 5.21
C PHE A 384 16.69 3.39 6.26
N TYR A 385 15.86 2.60 6.92
CA TYR A 385 15.01 3.02 8.04
C TYR A 385 15.83 3.58 9.21
N GLN A 386 16.88 2.85 9.63
CA GLN A 386 17.78 3.31 10.71
C GLN A 386 18.50 4.59 10.31
N THR A 387 18.97 4.67 9.06
CA THR A 387 19.56 5.90 8.52
C THR A 387 18.58 7.06 8.52
N ALA A 388 17.34 6.85 8.10
CA ALA A 388 16.32 7.90 8.07
C ALA A 388 16.05 8.47 9.46
N LYS A 389 15.98 7.62 10.48
CA LYS A 389 15.87 8.03 11.89
C LYS A 389 17.06 8.87 12.34
N LEU A 390 18.28 8.35 12.12
CA LEU A 390 19.52 9.05 12.47
C LEU A 390 19.58 10.43 11.79
N VAL A 391 19.34 10.48 10.48
CA VAL A 391 19.35 11.72 9.68
C VAL A 391 18.34 12.71 10.25
N ARG A 392 17.12 12.26 10.54
CA ARG A 392 16.10 13.11 11.14
C ARG A 392 16.53 13.64 12.51
N ALA A 393 17.02 12.78 13.40
CA ALA A 393 17.50 13.17 14.72
C ALA A 393 18.59 14.25 14.63
N VAL A 394 19.64 14.02 13.83
CA VAL A 394 20.72 14.99 13.64
C VAL A 394 20.20 16.33 13.10
N ARG A 395 19.30 16.32 12.11
CA ARG A 395 18.76 17.56 11.53
C ARG A 395 17.85 18.32 12.50
N ILE A 396 17.06 17.63 13.31
CA ILE A 396 16.24 18.27 14.35
C ILE A 396 17.15 18.91 15.41
N SER A 397 18.14 18.17 15.91
CA SER A 397 19.07 18.66 16.94
C SER A 397 19.90 19.86 16.45
N TYR A 398 20.25 19.89 15.16
CA TYR A 398 20.91 21.05 14.55
C TYR A 398 19.99 22.28 14.47
N ARG A 399 18.70 22.09 14.17
CA ARG A 399 17.70 23.16 14.10
C ARG A 399 17.42 23.77 15.47
N THR A 400 17.18 22.95 16.48
CA THR A 400 16.92 23.43 17.85
C THR A 400 18.14 24.18 18.42
N ARG A 401 19.36 23.74 18.09
CA ARG A 401 20.60 24.45 18.45
C ARG A 401 20.69 25.88 17.87
N GLY A 402 20.17 26.10 16.66
CA GLY A 402 20.21 27.40 15.99
C GLY A 402 19.35 28.47 16.68
N GLU A 403 18.33 28.06 17.43
CA GLU A 403 17.40 28.96 18.13
C GLU A 403 17.88 29.32 19.55
N ASP A 404 18.62 28.43 20.24
CA ASP A 404 19.04 28.55 21.64
C ASP A 404 20.54 28.91 21.86
N LEU A 405 21.11 29.76 20.99
CA LEU A 405 22.53 30.17 21.07
C LEU A 405 22.85 31.07 22.27
N ASP A 406 22.98 30.48 23.46
CA ASP A 406 23.65 31.08 24.62
C ASP A 406 25.10 30.56 24.67
N VAL A 407 26.02 31.32 24.07
CA VAL A 407 27.43 30.95 23.78
C VAL A 407 28.24 30.56 25.03
N THR A 408 27.72 30.85 26.22
CA THR A 408 28.41 30.62 27.50
C THR A 408 28.11 29.28 28.17
N ASN A 409 27.13 28.50 27.70
CA ASN A 409 26.76 27.23 28.33
C ASN A 409 26.91 26.06 27.35
N ILE A 410 28.02 25.33 27.46
CA ILE A 410 28.22 24.07 26.72
C ILE A 410 27.29 23.04 27.34
N ASP A 411 26.20 22.71 26.66
CA ASP A 411 25.32 21.63 27.08
C ASP A 411 25.97 20.27 26.78
N PHE A 412 26.44 19.62 27.83
CA PHE A 412 27.05 18.30 27.77
C PHE A 412 26.12 17.22 27.21
N ASN A 413 24.80 17.37 27.34
CA ASN A 413 23.86 16.39 26.81
C ASN A 413 23.88 16.38 25.28
N PHE A 414 23.94 17.56 24.64
CA PHE A 414 24.05 17.65 23.18
C PHE A 414 25.36 17.08 22.65
N LEU A 415 26.48 17.27 23.35
CA LEU A 415 27.75 16.66 22.95
C LEU A 415 27.70 15.13 23.02
N VAL A 416 27.06 14.57 24.06
CA VAL A 416 26.87 13.12 24.18
C VAL A 416 25.98 12.60 23.06
N GLU A 417 24.90 13.31 22.74
CA GLU A 417 23.99 12.97 21.64
C GLU A 417 24.70 13.03 20.28
N GLU A 418 25.49 14.08 20.00
CA GLU A 418 26.25 14.23 18.76
C GLU A 418 27.28 13.09 18.59
N ILE A 419 27.95 12.69 19.67
CA ILE A 419 28.87 11.54 19.66
C ILE A 419 28.14 10.22 19.39
N ASP A 420 26.99 9.98 20.04
CA ASP A 420 26.20 8.75 19.83
C ASP A 420 25.64 8.66 18.42
N GLN A 421 25.16 9.79 17.87
CA GLN A 421 24.72 9.91 16.50
C GLN A 421 25.87 9.63 15.52
N HIS A 422 27.06 10.17 15.77
CA HIS A 422 28.23 9.93 14.94
C HIS A 422 28.66 8.45 14.96
N GLN A 423 28.75 7.83 16.14
CA GLN A 423 29.07 6.40 16.29
C GLN A 423 28.02 5.50 15.61
N THR A 424 26.75 5.89 15.67
CA THR A 424 25.68 5.17 14.97
C THR A 424 25.79 5.31 13.46
N ALA A 425 26.17 6.49 12.97
CA ALA A 425 26.44 6.72 11.56
C ALA A 425 27.60 5.85 11.04
N GLU A 426 28.72 5.79 11.78
CA GLU A 426 29.87 4.94 11.44
C GLU A 426 29.49 3.47 11.36
N ARG A 427 28.75 2.97 12.36
CA ARG A 427 28.30 1.57 12.41
C ARG A 427 27.41 1.20 11.22
N LEU A 428 26.44 2.06 10.89
CA LEU A 428 25.54 1.85 9.76
C LEU A 428 26.29 1.87 8.43
N GLU A 429 27.26 2.75 8.31
CA GLU A 429 28.07 2.92 7.11
C GLU A 429 29.01 1.72 6.88
N GLU A 430 29.67 1.23 7.93
CA GLU A 430 30.42 -0.03 7.89
C GLU A 430 29.53 -1.21 7.51
N GLU A 431 28.35 -1.32 8.12
CA GLU A 431 27.41 -2.40 7.84
C GLU A 431 27.00 -2.38 6.36
N MET A 432 26.64 -1.23 5.80
CA MET A 432 26.29 -1.10 4.38
C MET A 432 27.44 -1.42 3.43
N LEU A 433 28.67 -1.11 3.81
CA LEU A 433 29.82 -1.31 2.92
C LEU A 433 30.34 -2.74 2.95
N PHE A 434 30.26 -3.43 4.08
CA PHE A 434 30.88 -4.75 4.26
C PHE A 434 29.88 -5.90 4.36
N THR A 435 28.60 -5.65 4.69
CA THR A 435 27.58 -6.70 4.54
C THR A 435 27.10 -6.74 3.10
N GLY A 436 27.35 -7.87 2.43
CA GLY A 436 26.75 -8.11 1.12
C GLY A 436 25.23 -8.13 1.25
N ILE A 437 24.52 -7.50 0.30
CA ILE A 437 23.06 -7.65 0.19
C ILE A 437 22.80 -9.08 -0.34
N SER A 438 22.85 -10.08 0.55
CA SER A 438 22.45 -11.45 0.23
C SER A 438 20.92 -11.51 0.17
N SER A 439 20.36 -11.01 -0.93
CA SER A 439 18.94 -11.10 -1.23
C SER A 439 18.59 -12.50 -1.75
N TYR A 440 18.26 -13.42 -0.85
CA TYR A 440 17.62 -14.67 -1.27
C TYR A 440 16.19 -14.36 -1.73
N CYS A 441 15.96 -14.32 -3.05
CA CYS A 441 14.62 -14.19 -3.61
C CYS A 441 13.85 -15.53 -3.68
N GLY A 442 14.52 -16.64 -3.34
CA GLY A 442 14.05 -17.99 -3.63
C GLY A 442 13.87 -18.25 -5.14
N PRO A 443 13.74 -19.52 -5.56
CA PRO A 443 13.42 -19.88 -6.93
C PRO A 443 11.91 -19.75 -7.21
N VAL A 444 11.23 -18.79 -6.58
CA VAL A 444 9.77 -18.73 -6.59
C VAL A 444 9.33 -17.71 -7.62
N ASP A 445 8.81 -18.23 -8.72
CA ASP A 445 8.19 -17.41 -9.77
C ASP A 445 6.92 -16.76 -9.21
N ILE A 446 7.02 -15.46 -8.90
CA ILE A 446 5.89 -14.64 -8.45
C ILE A 446 4.83 -14.46 -9.53
N GLY A 447 5.09 -14.89 -10.77
CA GLY A 447 4.15 -14.81 -11.89
C GLY A 447 3.95 -13.40 -12.45
N ASP A 448 4.77 -12.44 -12.04
CA ASP A 448 4.82 -11.08 -12.58
C ASP A 448 6.01 -10.94 -13.53
N THR A 449 5.72 -10.87 -14.83
CA THR A 449 6.75 -10.70 -15.87
C THR A 449 7.24 -9.27 -15.99
N ASP A 450 6.50 -8.29 -15.49
CA ASP A 450 6.90 -6.87 -15.51
C ASP A 450 7.93 -6.56 -14.41
N THR A 451 8.00 -7.40 -13.37
CA THR A 451 8.82 -7.18 -12.17
C THR A 451 9.71 -8.38 -11.83
N PRO A 452 10.71 -8.73 -12.67
CA PRO A 452 11.67 -9.78 -12.38
C PRO A 452 12.50 -9.51 -11.10
N PRO A 453 13.05 -10.55 -10.45
CA PRO A 453 13.91 -10.43 -9.26
C PRO A 453 15.08 -9.46 -9.40
N SER A 454 15.62 -9.30 -10.62
CA SER A 454 16.70 -8.34 -10.90
C SER A 454 16.31 -6.90 -10.57
N HIS A 455 15.06 -6.49 -10.80
CA HIS A 455 14.61 -5.12 -10.47
C HIS A 455 14.68 -4.86 -8.97
N PHE A 456 14.35 -5.86 -8.16
CA PHE A 456 14.42 -5.76 -6.72
C PHE A 456 15.86 -5.72 -6.19
N ILE A 457 16.79 -6.46 -6.81
CA ILE A 457 18.22 -6.40 -6.48
C ILE A 457 18.79 -5.02 -6.80
N THR A 458 18.50 -4.49 -7.99
CA THR A 458 18.89 -3.13 -8.39
C THR A 458 18.32 -2.08 -7.44
N LEU A 459 17.06 -2.23 -7.03
CA LEU A 459 16.45 -1.32 -6.07
C LEU A 459 17.03 -1.46 -4.65
N ALA A 460 17.35 -2.68 -4.20
CA ALA A 460 18.02 -2.91 -2.91
C ALA A 460 19.37 -2.18 -2.85
N GLU A 461 20.10 -2.18 -3.97
CA GLU A 461 21.34 -1.44 -4.14
C GLU A 461 21.10 0.07 -4.15
N ALA A 462 20.05 0.55 -4.84
CA ALA A 462 19.69 1.96 -4.83
C ALA A 462 19.36 2.45 -3.40
N TYR A 463 18.61 1.69 -2.61
CA TYR A 463 18.36 2.01 -1.20
C TYR A 463 19.64 2.05 -0.36
N ARG A 464 20.55 1.08 -0.57
CA ARG A 464 21.85 1.03 0.12
C ARG A 464 22.70 2.26 -0.19
N CYS A 465 22.86 2.59 -1.47
CA CYS A 465 23.59 3.78 -1.90
C CYS A 465 22.93 5.07 -1.41
N THR A 466 21.60 5.12 -1.39
CA THR A 466 20.87 6.30 -0.89
C THR A 466 21.10 6.48 0.62
N ALA A 467 21.07 5.40 1.40
CA ALA A 467 21.38 5.45 2.83
C ALA A 467 22.80 5.99 3.07
N LEU A 468 23.81 5.47 2.35
CA LEU A 468 25.17 5.99 2.39
C LEU A 468 25.24 7.47 2.04
N LEU A 469 24.55 7.89 0.97
CA LEU A 469 24.50 9.30 0.56
C LEU A 469 23.94 10.19 1.67
N GLN A 470 22.86 9.78 2.34
CA GLN A 470 22.29 10.56 3.44
C GLN A 470 23.25 10.65 4.63
N ILE A 471 23.93 9.55 4.99
CA ILE A 471 24.97 9.55 6.05
C ILE A 471 26.09 10.53 5.68
N TYR A 472 26.64 10.44 4.46
CA TYR A 472 27.72 11.32 4.01
C TYR A 472 27.29 12.78 3.86
N HIS A 473 26.01 13.05 3.66
CA HIS A 473 25.48 14.41 3.65
C HIS A 473 25.46 15.02 5.06
N VAL A 474 24.95 14.27 6.04
CA VAL A 474 24.74 14.74 7.41
C VAL A 474 26.01 14.67 8.27
N CYS A 475 26.84 13.64 8.06
CA CYS A 475 28.09 13.39 8.76
C CYS A 475 29.26 13.32 7.74
N PRO A 476 29.64 14.44 7.11
CA PRO A 476 30.65 14.45 6.03
C PRO A 476 32.04 13.96 6.48
N GLY A 477 32.36 14.07 7.77
CA GLY A 477 33.63 13.59 8.34
C GLY A 477 33.86 12.09 8.10
N ILE A 478 32.81 11.27 8.13
CA ILE A 478 32.93 9.82 7.89
C ILE A 478 33.44 9.53 6.46
N LEU A 479 32.91 10.26 5.47
CA LEU A 479 33.37 10.13 4.09
C LEU A 479 34.79 10.66 3.92
N GLU A 480 35.11 11.78 4.58
CA GLU A 480 36.45 12.37 4.54
C GLU A 480 37.49 11.40 5.09
N GLU A 481 37.25 10.83 6.26
CA GLU A 481 38.12 9.85 6.89
C GLU A 481 38.33 8.62 6.00
N ARG A 482 37.26 8.10 5.38
CA ARG A 482 37.35 6.95 4.48
C ARG A 482 38.13 7.26 3.20
N LEU A 483 37.89 8.43 2.58
CA LEU A 483 38.66 8.89 1.42
C LEU A 483 40.14 9.13 1.77
N GLN A 484 40.45 9.48 3.02
CA GLN A 484 41.84 9.60 3.49
C GLN A 484 42.48 8.24 3.78
N ALA A 485 41.75 7.30 4.37
CA ALA A 485 42.20 5.94 4.66
C ALA A 485 42.58 5.15 3.39
N GLU A 486 41.86 5.38 2.29
CA GLU A 486 42.19 4.80 0.98
C GLU A 486 43.55 5.31 0.45
N LYS A 487 43.96 6.55 0.79
CA LYS A 487 45.26 7.12 0.37
C LYS A 487 46.45 6.52 1.13
N THR A 488 46.25 6.11 2.39
CA THR A 488 47.34 5.72 3.30
C THR A 488 47.55 4.20 3.36
N CYS A 489 46.57 3.38 2.93
CA CYS A 489 46.57 1.92 2.74
C CYS A 489 46.80 1.05 4.00
N SER A 490 45.83 0.17 4.33
CA SER A 490 46.02 -1.09 5.11
C SER A 490 44.79 -2.02 5.18
N GLN A 491 43.57 -1.58 4.83
CA GLN A 491 42.37 -2.44 4.80
C GLN A 491 41.92 -2.71 3.36
N GLU A 492 41.40 -3.90 3.07
CA GLU A 492 40.77 -4.18 1.76
C GLU A 492 39.55 -3.24 1.62
N PRO A 493 39.56 -2.30 0.66
CA PRO A 493 38.43 -1.41 0.47
C PRO A 493 37.21 -2.25 0.08
N SER A 494 36.04 -1.88 0.58
CA SER A 494 34.79 -2.50 0.15
C SER A 494 34.71 -2.48 -1.38
N VAL A 495 34.23 -3.59 -1.97
CA VAL A 495 34.02 -3.70 -3.42
C VAL A 495 33.13 -2.56 -3.92
N LEU A 496 32.12 -2.17 -3.15
CA LEU A 496 31.24 -1.05 -3.51
C LEU A 496 32.03 0.27 -3.52
N PHE A 497 32.81 0.54 -2.47
CA PHE A 497 33.57 1.78 -2.38
C PHE A 497 34.60 1.91 -3.52
N THR A 498 35.28 0.81 -3.83
CA THR A 498 36.22 0.72 -4.95
C THR A 498 35.53 0.94 -6.29
N LEU A 499 34.33 0.38 -6.48
CA LEU A 499 33.54 0.57 -7.70
C LEU A 499 33.11 2.03 -7.89
N LEU A 500 32.76 2.71 -6.81
CA LEU A 500 32.31 4.10 -6.83
C LEU A 500 33.45 5.12 -6.98
N PHE A 501 34.59 4.88 -6.30
CA PHE A 501 35.63 5.91 -6.14
C PHE A 501 37.04 5.47 -6.58
N GLY A 502 37.31 4.17 -6.73
CA GLY A 502 38.68 3.63 -6.90
C GLY A 502 39.33 3.84 -8.27
N ALA A 503 38.61 4.35 -9.27
CA ALA A 503 39.13 4.49 -10.65
C ALA A 503 39.85 5.82 -10.96
N LYS A 504 39.95 6.76 -10.01
CA LYS A 504 40.45 8.12 -10.27
C LYS A 504 41.90 8.32 -9.79
N SER A 505 42.71 9.04 -10.57
CA SER A 505 44.12 9.36 -10.27
C SER A 505 44.30 10.28 -9.06
N SER A 506 43.25 11.01 -8.68
CA SER A 506 43.17 11.79 -7.45
C SER A 506 41.82 11.53 -6.78
N PRO A 507 41.78 11.34 -5.46
CA PRO A 507 40.54 11.13 -4.73
C PRO A 507 39.65 12.38 -4.83
N PRO A 508 38.34 12.20 -5.06
CA PRO A 508 37.40 13.32 -5.14
C PRO A 508 37.30 14.08 -3.81
N SER A 509 36.85 15.33 -3.86
CA SER A 509 36.38 16.03 -2.64
C SER A 509 35.12 15.35 -2.09
N VAL A 510 34.77 15.60 -0.83
CA VAL A 510 33.55 15.06 -0.20
C VAL A 510 32.30 15.41 -1.00
N GLU A 511 32.18 16.66 -1.46
CA GLU A 511 31.04 17.09 -2.28
C GLU A 511 31.01 16.39 -3.64
N GLU A 512 32.16 16.24 -4.29
CA GLU A 512 32.29 15.55 -5.57
C GLU A 512 31.92 14.07 -5.43
N ALA A 513 32.38 13.41 -4.36
CA ALA A 513 32.05 12.02 -4.06
C ALA A 513 30.54 11.83 -3.85
N ARG A 514 29.89 12.76 -3.14
CA ARG A 514 28.42 12.77 -2.98
C ARG A 514 27.69 12.94 -4.31
N ARG A 515 28.13 13.85 -5.18
CA ARG A 515 27.57 14.02 -6.54
C ARG A 515 27.68 12.74 -7.37
N ILE A 516 28.85 12.10 -7.35
CA ILE A 516 29.09 10.81 -8.05
C ILE A 516 28.14 9.73 -7.52
N LEU A 517 27.99 9.63 -6.19
CA LEU A 517 27.07 8.66 -5.58
C LEU A 517 25.61 8.94 -5.95
N ALA A 518 25.17 10.20 -5.96
CA ALA A 518 23.84 10.59 -6.41
C ALA A 518 23.60 10.22 -7.88
N LEU A 519 24.56 10.48 -8.76
CA LEU A 519 24.50 10.08 -10.18
C LEU A 519 24.46 8.55 -10.35
N HIS A 520 25.20 7.81 -9.52
CA HIS A 520 25.15 6.35 -9.50
C HIS A 520 23.77 5.84 -9.11
N ILE A 521 23.13 6.43 -8.09
CA ILE A 521 21.76 6.07 -7.69
C ILE A 521 20.78 6.32 -8.84
N VAL A 522 20.88 7.45 -9.55
CA VAL A 522 20.06 7.71 -10.74
C VAL A 522 20.29 6.66 -11.82
N SER A 523 21.54 6.25 -12.05
CA SER A 523 21.89 5.19 -13.01
C SER A 523 21.35 3.80 -12.61
N LEU A 524 21.33 3.47 -11.31
CA LEU A 524 20.71 2.24 -10.83
C LEU A 524 19.21 2.25 -11.08
N LEU A 525 18.53 3.34 -10.74
CA LEU A 525 17.10 3.45 -10.99
C LEU A 525 16.81 3.35 -12.49
N ASP A 526 17.58 4.01 -13.36
CA ASP A 526 17.43 4.04 -14.83
C ASP A 526 17.48 2.64 -15.48
N GLN A 527 18.07 1.65 -14.81
CA GLN A 527 18.07 0.25 -15.26
C GLN A 527 16.71 -0.45 -15.04
N ILE A 528 15.85 0.10 -14.19
CA ILE A 528 14.52 -0.43 -13.89
C ILE A 528 13.52 0.19 -14.88
N PRO A 529 12.86 -0.62 -15.73
CA PRO A 529 11.85 -0.14 -16.67
C PRO A 529 10.67 0.56 -15.96
N PRO A 530 10.05 1.58 -16.56
CA PRO A 530 8.90 2.28 -16.00
C PRO A 530 7.65 1.38 -15.85
N THR A 531 7.65 0.21 -16.50
CA THR A 531 6.59 -0.80 -16.38
C THR A 531 6.69 -1.60 -15.08
N SER A 532 7.87 -1.64 -14.44
CA SER A 532 8.13 -2.39 -13.20
C SER A 532 7.18 -1.99 -12.07
N GLY A 533 6.69 -2.96 -11.31
CA GLY A 533 5.86 -2.72 -10.12
C GLY A 533 6.63 -2.04 -8.98
N THR A 534 7.96 -2.16 -8.94
CA THR A 534 8.81 -1.54 -7.89
C THR A 534 8.71 -0.01 -7.80
N ARG A 535 8.07 0.63 -8.79
CA ARG A 535 7.89 2.08 -8.88
C ARG A 535 7.20 2.73 -7.67
N CYS A 536 6.37 2.00 -6.93
CA CYS A 536 5.77 2.50 -5.69
C CYS A 536 6.83 2.81 -4.61
N MET A 537 8.03 2.23 -4.72
CA MET A 537 9.14 2.41 -3.78
C MET A 537 10.17 3.45 -4.24
N HIS A 538 10.05 3.98 -5.45
CA HIS A 538 10.99 4.97 -6.00
C HIS A 538 10.88 6.38 -5.41
N PRO A 539 9.71 6.93 -5.02
CA PRO A 539 9.57 8.34 -4.67
C PRO A 539 10.47 8.82 -3.51
N VAL A 540 10.62 8.00 -2.47
CA VAL A 540 11.51 8.32 -1.34
C VAL A 540 12.97 8.46 -1.77
N VAL A 541 13.45 7.53 -2.61
CA VAL A 541 14.83 7.56 -3.12
C VAL A 541 15.06 8.80 -3.98
N LEU A 542 14.13 9.11 -4.89
CA LEU A 542 14.20 10.29 -5.77
C LEU A 542 14.22 11.61 -4.97
N THR A 543 13.50 11.66 -3.85
CA THR A 543 13.49 12.84 -2.97
C THR A 543 14.82 12.97 -2.22
N CYS A 544 15.33 11.88 -1.66
CA CYS A 544 16.55 11.87 -0.85
C CYS A 544 17.82 12.27 -1.62
N ILE A 545 17.92 11.95 -2.91
CA ILE A 545 19.10 12.29 -3.72
C ILE A 545 19.14 13.75 -4.19
N SER A 546 18.05 14.51 -4.00
CA SER A 546 17.92 15.85 -4.59
C SER A 546 18.96 16.86 -4.11
N SER A 547 19.37 16.80 -2.84
CA SER A 547 20.39 17.69 -2.24
C SER A 547 21.79 17.55 -2.83
N ASP A 548 22.05 16.43 -3.51
CA ASP A 548 23.38 16.08 -4.02
C ASP A 548 23.48 16.16 -5.55
N LEU A 549 22.35 16.40 -6.22
CA LEU A 549 22.30 16.76 -7.63
C LEU A 549 22.43 18.28 -7.79
N VAL A 550 23.56 18.84 -7.38
CA VAL A 550 23.83 20.29 -7.37
C VAL A 550 25.09 20.61 -8.17
N PHE A 551 25.02 21.65 -9.01
CA PHE A 551 26.15 22.11 -9.81
C PHE A 551 27.35 22.50 -8.95
N SER A 552 28.56 22.34 -9.50
CA SER A 552 29.78 22.73 -8.80
C SER A 552 29.86 24.25 -8.62
N ASN A 553 30.29 24.70 -7.43
CA ASN A 553 30.43 26.13 -7.12
C ASN A 553 31.41 26.88 -8.05
N GLU A 554 32.37 26.15 -8.64
CA GLU A 554 33.35 26.68 -9.61
C GLU A 554 32.84 26.68 -11.06
N SER A 555 31.64 26.15 -11.30
CA SER A 555 31.07 26.05 -12.65
C SER A 555 30.28 27.30 -13.04
N LEU A 556 30.11 27.47 -14.36
CA LEU A 556 29.35 28.58 -14.94
C LEU A 556 27.86 28.55 -14.53
N PHE A 557 27.36 27.40 -14.08
CA PHE A 557 25.98 27.19 -13.64
C PHE A 557 25.85 27.13 -12.12
N GLY A 558 26.96 27.23 -11.39
CA GLY A 558 26.96 27.28 -9.93
C GLY A 558 26.61 28.68 -9.40
N PRO A 559 26.27 28.79 -8.12
CA PRO A 559 25.84 30.04 -7.50
C PRO A 559 26.92 31.13 -7.42
N ALA A 560 28.19 30.76 -7.61
CA ALA A 560 29.34 31.66 -7.70
C ALA A 560 29.91 31.71 -9.12
N ALA A 561 29.05 31.71 -10.14
CA ALA A 561 29.44 31.75 -11.56
C ALA A 561 30.42 32.91 -11.86
N ASN A 562 31.70 32.58 -11.98
CA ASN A 562 32.73 33.51 -12.41
C ASN A 562 32.78 33.56 -13.95
N ALA A 563 33.11 34.72 -14.52
CA ALA A 563 33.23 34.93 -15.97
C ALA A 563 34.32 34.06 -16.67
N ILE A 564 35.06 33.24 -15.92
CA ILE A 564 36.16 32.37 -16.37
C ILE A 564 35.80 30.87 -16.19
N ALA A 565 34.59 30.55 -15.72
CA ALA A 565 34.21 29.17 -15.41
C ALA A 565 34.11 28.28 -16.66
N CYS A 566 34.64 27.06 -16.56
CA CYS A 566 34.61 26.05 -17.62
C CYS A 566 33.37 25.15 -17.47
N LEU A 567 32.80 24.70 -18.58
CA LEU A 567 31.76 23.66 -18.58
C LEU A 567 32.38 22.34 -18.10
N SER A 568 31.95 21.82 -16.96
CA SER A 568 32.38 20.50 -16.49
C SER A 568 31.48 19.40 -17.07
N SER A 569 32.05 18.24 -17.40
CA SER A 569 31.27 17.06 -17.81
C SER A 569 30.28 16.64 -16.72
N LEU A 570 30.68 16.78 -15.45
CA LEU A 570 29.85 16.47 -14.31
C LEU A 570 28.59 17.35 -14.24
N ASP A 571 28.70 18.65 -14.52
CA ASP A 571 27.53 19.54 -14.51
C ASP A 571 26.52 19.15 -15.61
N VAL A 572 27.00 18.65 -16.75
CA VAL A 572 26.12 18.12 -17.82
C VAL A 572 25.41 16.84 -17.34
N GLU A 573 26.12 15.94 -16.66
CA GLU A 573 25.55 14.74 -16.07
C GLU A 573 24.51 15.08 -14.98
N ILE A 574 24.78 16.09 -14.15
CA ILE A 574 23.85 16.60 -13.13
C ILE A 574 22.60 17.18 -13.79
N ALA A 575 22.74 17.99 -14.84
CA ALA A 575 21.59 18.54 -15.56
C ALA A 575 20.73 17.43 -16.19
N GLN A 576 21.36 16.40 -16.75
CA GLN A 576 20.66 15.21 -17.27
C GLN A 576 19.96 14.45 -16.15
N ALA A 577 20.62 14.24 -15.01
CA ALA A 577 20.06 13.56 -13.85
C ALA A 577 18.85 14.31 -13.27
N ARG A 578 18.93 15.64 -13.08
CA ARG A 578 17.79 16.47 -12.66
C ARG A 578 16.61 16.32 -13.62
N ARG A 579 16.84 16.38 -14.93
CA ARG A 579 15.79 16.17 -15.94
C ARG A 579 15.15 14.79 -15.83
N LYS A 580 15.96 13.74 -15.63
CA LYS A 580 15.46 12.37 -15.42
C LYS A 580 14.58 12.31 -14.18
N VAL A 581 15.04 12.81 -13.04
CA VAL A 581 14.29 12.83 -11.77
C VAL A 581 12.97 13.58 -11.91
N SER A 582 12.93 14.77 -12.52
CA SER A 582 11.69 15.52 -12.76
C SER A 582 10.71 14.76 -13.66
N THR A 583 11.22 14.14 -14.73
CA THR A 583 10.40 13.34 -15.65
C THR A 583 9.81 12.14 -14.91
N TRP A 584 10.63 11.46 -14.09
CA TRP A 584 10.22 10.30 -13.31
C TRP A 584 9.11 10.62 -12.31
N LEU A 585 9.27 11.69 -11.52
CA LEU A 585 8.26 12.13 -10.56
C LEU A 585 6.94 12.50 -11.27
N SER A 586 7.03 13.08 -12.47
CA SER A 586 5.86 13.40 -13.29
C SER A 586 5.15 12.13 -13.78
N GLU A 587 5.90 11.13 -14.25
CA GLU A 587 5.35 9.83 -14.66
C GLU A 587 4.72 9.07 -13.48
N LEU A 588 5.35 9.10 -12.30
CA LEU A 588 4.79 8.50 -11.09
C LEU A 588 3.49 9.17 -10.68
N THR A 589 3.34 10.48 -10.92
CA THR A 589 2.11 11.25 -10.63
C THR A 589 0.91 10.80 -11.46
N LEU A 590 1.14 10.17 -12.62
CA LEU A 590 0.08 9.58 -13.44
C LEU A 590 -0.42 8.23 -12.88
N ILE A 591 0.41 7.56 -12.08
CA ILE A 591 0.14 6.19 -11.62
C ILE A 591 -0.28 6.17 -10.15
N LEU A 592 0.39 6.97 -9.32
CA LEU A 592 0.19 7.07 -7.89
C LEU A 592 -0.66 8.31 -7.55
N PRO A 593 -1.34 8.32 -6.38
CA PRO A 593 -2.10 9.46 -5.90
C PRO A 593 -1.30 10.77 -5.90
N LYS A 594 -1.84 11.77 -6.59
CA LYS A 594 -1.12 12.99 -6.98
C LYS A 594 -0.65 13.87 -5.82
N LEU A 595 -1.44 14.00 -4.76
CA LEU A 595 -1.21 15.03 -3.73
C LEU A 595 0.14 14.89 -3.02
N ARG A 596 0.52 13.66 -2.65
CA ARG A 596 1.80 13.40 -1.97
C ARG A 596 3.00 13.57 -2.91
N LEU A 597 2.86 13.12 -4.16
CA LEU A 597 3.91 13.28 -5.17
C LEU A 597 4.13 14.76 -5.55
N GLN A 598 3.09 15.59 -5.50
CA GLN A 598 3.23 17.03 -5.67
C GLN A 598 4.06 17.66 -4.56
N ARG A 599 3.90 17.23 -3.30
CA ARG A 599 4.76 17.70 -2.19
C ARG A 599 6.21 17.29 -2.40
N MET A 600 6.47 16.02 -2.74
CA MET A 600 7.83 15.55 -3.05
C MET A 600 8.46 16.30 -4.22
N SER A 601 7.71 16.47 -5.31
CA SER A 601 8.17 17.25 -6.46
C SER A 601 8.51 18.67 -6.03
N ARG A 602 7.69 19.30 -5.19
CA ARG A 602 7.99 20.62 -4.67
C ARG A 602 9.27 20.62 -3.84
N ILE A 603 9.46 19.68 -2.91
CA ILE A 603 10.69 19.54 -2.13
C ILE A 603 11.91 19.49 -3.07
N VAL A 604 11.89 18.59 -4.07
CA VAL A 604 13.00 18.41 -5.01
C VAL A 604 13.32 19.68 -5.79
N HIS A 605 12.31 20.37 -6.34
CA HIS A 605 12.54 21.57 -7.14
C HIS A 605 12.98 22.77 -6.27
N GLU A 606 12.46 22.91 -5.05
CA GLU A 606 12.89 23.94 -4.10
C GLU A 606 14.33 23.68 -3.62
N THR A 607 14.73 22.42 -3.41
CA THR A 607 16.13 22.04 -3.14
C THR A 607 17.07 22.52 -4.22
N TRP A 608 16.71 22.29 -5.48
CA TRP A 608 17.52 22.77 -6.59
C TRP A 608 17.49 24.29 -6.73
N ALA A 609 16.33 24.93 -6.55
CA ALA A 609 16.21 26.38 -6.64
C ALA A 609 17.05 27.11 -5.58
N LYS A 610 17.04 26.63 -4.33
CA LYS A 610 17.89 27.18 -3.27
C LYS A 610 19.38 26.94 -3.56
N ALA A 611 19.74 25.73 -3.96
CA ALA A 611 21.12 25.40 -4.29
C ALA A 611 21.67 26.25 -5.45
N ASP A 612 20.87 26.46 -6.49
CA ASP A 612 21.22 27.29 -7.66
C ASP A 612 21.31 28.79 -7.28
N ALA A 613 20.60 29.22 -6.23
CA ALA A 613 20.70 30.56 -5.65
C ALA A 613 21.88 30.71 -4.65
N GLY A 614 22.63 29.65 -4.37
CA GLY A 614 23.78 29.67 -3.46
C GLY A 614 23.42 29.45 -2.00
N LEU A 615 22.18 29.08 -1.74
CA LEU A 615 21.68 28.71 -0.42
C LEU A 615 21.72 27.17 -0.35
N GLY A 616 22.73 26.63 0.31
CA GLY A 616 22.90 25.18 0.44
C GLY A 616 22.03 24.62 1.56
N ASP A 617 20.85 24.11 1.21
CA ASP A 617 19.97 23.42 2.16
C ASP A 617 19.75 21.96 1.77
N PHE A 618 19.70 21.11 2.79
CA PHE A 618 19.37 19.70 2.63
C PHE A 618 17.85 19.55 2.45
N TRP A 619 17.41 18.62 1.59
CA TRP A 619 15.99 18.43 1.23
C TRP A 619 15.06 18.30 2.46
N LEU A 620 15.54 17.69 3.55
CA LEU A 620 14.75 17.50 4.77
C LEU A 620 14.49 18.84 5.46
N ASP A 621 15.43 19.78 5.37
CA ASP A 621 15.27 21.12 5.91
C ASP A 621 14.22 21.92 5.17
N ILE A 622 14.25 21.82 3.84
CA ILE A 622 13.26 22.46 2.98
C ILE A 622 11.88 21.91 3.25
N MET A 623 11.77 20.58 3.45
CA MET A 623 10.51 19.94 3.84
C MET A 623 9.95 20.54 5.13
N LEU A 624 10.76 20.67 6.17
CA LEU A 624 10.35 21.18 7.47
C LEU A 624 10.04 22.69 7.44
N GLU A 625 10.86 23.51 6.77
CA GLU A 625 10.66 24.96 6.65
C GLU A 625 9.37 25.32 5.91
N HIS A 626 9.03 24.55 4.87
CA HIS A 626 7.88 24.85 4.02
C HIS A 626 6.62 24.08 4.43
N ASN A 627 6.65 23.33 5.54
CA ASN A 627 5.56 22.47 6.01
C ASN A 627 5.07 21.49 4.92
N LEU A 628 6.04 20.85 4.24
CA LEU A 628 5.81 19.91 3.13
C LEU A 628 5.89 18.45 3.55
N GLU A 629 5.85 18.17 4.86
CA GLU A 629 5.90 16.81 5.39
C GLU A 629 4.83 15.93 4.75
N THR A 630 5.22 14.75 4.30
CA THR A 630 4.30 13.81 3.67
C THR A 630 4.87 12.39 3.77
N MET A 631 3.99 11.39 3.73
CA MET A 631 4.42 9.99 3.67
C MET A 631 5.02 9.70 2.30
N MET A 632 6.26 9.19 2.27
CA MET A 632 7.02 9.14 1.04
C MET A 632 6.87 7.86 0.17
N GLY A 633 5.95 6.96 0.54
CA GLY A 633 5.79 5.62 -0.04
C GLY A 633 4.52 5.48 -0.86
#